data_AF-A0A359M4J0-F1
#
_entry.id   AF-A0A359M4J0-F1
#
_cell.length_a   1.000
_cell.length_b   1.000
_cell.length_c   1.000
_cell.angle_alpha   90.00
_cell.angle_beta   90.00
_cell.angle_gamma   90.00
#
_symmetry.space_group_name_H-M   'P 1'
#
loop_
_entity.id
_entity.type
_entity.pdbx_description
1 polymer ?
#
loop_
_entity_poly.entity_id
_entity_poly.type
_entity_poly.pdbx_seq_one_letter_code
_entity_poly.pdbx_strand_id
1 'polypeptide(L)'
;MRAAILVLALAPLAAAQEWRPLFNGRNLEGWEPRGDATWHVMRDGTLLGQKSPRAAFPKEWPLEQKRFGDWLNTQAWLYTVKEFDEFDLELEYWVRGEGNSGVSIRDTSRAAHAITT
;
A
#
# COMPACT_ATOMS: atom_id res chain seq x y z
N MET A 1 -38.24 2.09 -54.57
CA MET A 1 -37.04 2.40 -53.77
C MET A 1 -37.32 1.95 -52.34
N ARG A 2 -36.68 0.87 -51.88
CA ARG A 2 -36.87 0.36 -50.50
C ARG A 2 -35.78 0.98 -49.63
N ALA A 3 -36.17 1.84 -48.70
CA ALA A 3 -35.25 2.40 -47.71
C ALA A 3 -34.86 1.29 -46.72
N ALA A 4 -33.56 1.01 -46.61
CA ALA A 4 -33.02 0.17 -45.55
C ALA A 4 -32.90 1.04 -44.29
N ILE A 5 -33.62 0.67 -43.23
CA ILE A 5 -33.45 1.27 -41.90
C ILE A 5 -32.24 0.59 -41.27
N LEU A 6 -31.16 1.35 -41.11
CA LEU A 6 -29.98 0.95 -40.35
C LEU A 6 -30.32 1.09 -38.87
N VAL A 7 -30.60 -0.01 -38.18
CA VAL A 7 -30.72 -0.02 -36.71
C VAL A 7 -29.29 0.04 -36.16
N LEU A 8 -28.87 1.22 -35.70
CA LEU A 8 -27.66 1.35 -34.89
C LEU A 8 -27.95 0.65 -33.55
N ALA A 9 -27.40 -0.54 -33.36
CA ALA A 9 -27.37 -1.16 -32.05
C ALA A 9 -26.48 -0.30 -31.15
N LEU A 10 -27.08 0.39 -30.17
CA LEU A 10 -26.33 1.01 -29.08
C LEU A 10 -25.52 -0.10 -28.39
N ALA A 11 -24.20 0.03 -28.39
CA ALA A 11 -23.33 -0.81 -27.59
C ALA A 11 -23.75 -0.73 -26.10
N PRO A 12 -23.66 -1.82 -25.33
CA PRO A 12 -23.97 -1.76 -23.90
C PRO A 12 -23.03 -0.74 -23.25
N LEU A 13 -23.62 0.19 -22.48
CA LEU A 13 -22.88 1.08 -21.59
C LEU A 13 -21.97 0.24 -20.69
N ALA A 14 -20.77 0.77 -20.46
CA ALA A 14 -19.70 0.24 -19.60
C ALA A 14 -20.22 -0.72 -18.51
N ALA A 15 -19.76 -1.97 -18.55
CA ALA A 15 -19.91 -2.86 -17.41
C ALA A 15 -19.20 -2.20 -16.22
N ALA A 16 -19.93 -1.95 -15.14
CA ALA A 16 -19.31 -1.46 -13.91
C ALA A 16 -18.23 -2.45 -13.49
N GLN A 17 -17.01 -1.96 -13.28
CA GLN A 17 -15.90 -2.78 -12.82
C GLN A 17 -16.31 -3.40 -11.46
N GLU A 18 -16.31 -4.73 -11.37
CA GLU A 18 -16.61 -5.39 -10.09
C GLU A 18 -15.48 -5.12 -9.09
N TRP A 19 -15.84 -4.58 -7.92
CA TRP A 19 -14.91 -4.44 -6.80
C TRP A 19 -14.41 -5.81 -6.36
N ARG A 20 -13.09 -5.91 -6.16
CA ARG A 20 -12.44 -7.13 -5.64
C ARG A 20 -11.66 -6.79 -4.38
N PRO A 21 -11.82 -7.56 -3.29
CA PRO A 21 -11.01 -7.34 -2.09
C PRO A 21 -9.53 -7.47 -2.40
N LEU A 22 -8.75 -6.42 -2.11
CA LEU A 22 -7.29 -6.47 -2.22
C LEU A 22 -6.68 -7.25 -1.04
N PHE A 23 -7.29 -7.14 0.14
CA PHE A 23 -6.94 -7.91 1.33
C PHE A 23 -8.01 -8.95 1.63
N ASN A 24 -7.59 -10.17 1.97
CA ASN A 24 -8.51 -11.30 2.17
C ASN A 24 -9.14 -11.37 3.58
N GLY A 25 -8.74 -10.48 4.50
CA GLY A 25 -9.25 -10.42 5.87
C GLY A 25 -8.75 -11.55 6.79
N ARG A 26 -7.80 -12.38 6.36
CA ARG A 26 -7.40 -13.60 7.07
C ARG A 26 -5.90 -13.73 7.29
N ASN A 27 -5.10 -13.39 6.28
CA ASN A 27 -3.64 -13.53 6.30
C ASN A 27 -2.99 -12.64 5.25
N LEU A 28 -1.66 -12.67 5.16
CA LEU A 28 -0.87 -11.87 4.22
C LEU A 28 -0.66 -12.55 2.86
N GLU A 29 -1.51 -13.49 2.46
CA GLU A 29 -1.41 -14.08 1.12
C GLU A 29 -1.53 -12.99 0.05
N GLY A 30 -0.56 -12.97 -0.87
CA GLY A 30 -0.45 -11.92 -1.88
C GLY A 30 0.21 -10.62 -1.41
N TRP A 31 0.73 -10.57 -0.16
CA TRP A 31 1.44 -9.43 0.40
C TRP A 31 2.87 -9.81 0.84
N GLU A 32 3.79 -8.86 0.71
CA GLU A 32 5.19 -8.99 1.11
C GLU A 32 5.55 -7.90 2.14
N PRO A 33 5.81 -8.29 3.41
CA PRO A 33 6.35 -7.39 4.41
C PRO A 33 7.77 -6.99 4.07
N ARG A 34 8.10 -5.70 4.24
CA ARG A 34 9.47 -5.19 4.10
C ARG A 34 9.82 -4.25 5.25
N GLY A 35 11.02 -4.41 5.81
CA GLY A 35 11.51 -3.56 6.88
C GLY A 35 10.97 -3.95 8.27
N ASP A 36 11.00 -3.01 9.21
CA ASP A 36 10.92 -3.29 10.64
C ASP A 36 9.51 -3.07 11.23
N ALA A 37 8.57 -3.96 10.89
CA ALA A 37 7.25 -4.02 11.51
C ALA A 37 6.74 -5.45 11.62
N THR A 38 5.89 -5.67 12.63
CA THR A 38 5.05 -6.85 12.72
C THR A 38 3.67 -6.54 12.14
N TRP A 39 3.16 -7.45 11.31
CA TRP A 39 1.85 -7.33 10.68
C TRP A 39 0.91 -8.38 11.26
N HIS A 40 -0.22 -7.94 11.79
CA HIS A 40 -1.23 -8.80 12.41
C HIS A 40 -2.56 -8.69 11.68
N VAL A 41 -3.23 -9.83 11.49
CA VAL A 41 -4.63 -9.86 11.06
C VAL A 41 -5.49 -10.10 12.29
N MET A 42 -6.30 -9.11 12.63
CA MET A 42 -7.18 -9.13 13.80
C MET A 42 -8.38 -10.05 13.55
N ARG A 43 -9.12 -10.38 14.62
CA ARG A 43 -10.26 -11.32 14.53
C ARG A 43 -11.40 -10.82 13.65
N ASP A 44 -11.55 -9.52 13.52
CA ASP A 44 -12.53 -8.84 12.66
C ASP A 44 -12.06 -8.70 11.21
N GLY A 45 -10.86 -9.19 10.88
CA GLY A 45 -10.26 -9.06 9.56
C GLY A 45 -9.51 -7.75 9.34
N THR A 46 -9.33 -6.91 10.37
CA THR A 46 -8.53 -5.68 10.26
C THR A 46 -7.04 -6.02 10.19
N LEU A 47 -6.32 -5.42 9.24
CA LEU A 47 -4.86 -5.50 9.15
C LEU A 47 -4.22 -4.42 10.04
N LEU A 48 -3.43 -4.84 11.02
CA LEU A 48 -2.69 -3.98 11.93
C LEU A 48 -1.18 -4.04 11.64
N GLY A 49 -0.61 -2.93 11.21
CA GLY A 49 0.84 -2.75 11.13
C GLY A 49 1.39 -2.15 12.43
N GLN A 50 2.31 -2.86 13.09
CA GLN A 50 2.99 -2.39 14.28
C GLN A 50 4.49 -2.32 14.04
N LYS A 51 4.98 -1.09 13.86
CA LYS A 51 6.41 -0.82 13.75
C LYS A 51 7.11 -1.07 15.10
N SER A 52 8.33 -1.59 15.05
CA SER A 52 9.20 -1.61 16.23
C SER A 52 9.46 -0.19 16.75
N PRO A 53 9.66 0.00 18.06
CA PRO A 53 9.96 1.32 18.62
C PRO A 53 11.14 1.96 17.91
N ARG A 54 10.92 3.14 17.32
CA ARG A 54 11.98 3.88 16.65
C ARG A 54 12.93 4.47 17.68
N ALA A 55 14.23 4.41 17.42
CA ALA A 55 15.20 5.20 18.17
C ALA A 55 14.85 6.70 18.09
N ALA A 56 15.08 7.42 19.19
CA ALA A 56 14.94 8.88 19.18
C ALA A 56 15.85 9.50 18.13
N PHE A 57 15.45 10.65 17.58
CA PHE A 57 16.30 11.39 16.66
C PHE A 57 17.63 11.74 17.35
N PRO A 58 18.80 11.49 16.71
CA PRO A 58 20.10 11.84 17.27
C PRO A 58 20.17 13.35 17.55
N LYS A 59 20.55 13.73 18.77
CA LYS A 59 20.60 15.14 19.18
C LYS A 59 21.97 15.78 18.97
N GLU A 60 22.98 14.98 18.61
CA GLU A 60 24.33 15.48 18.43
C GLU A 60 24.47 16.27 17.13
N TRP A 61 25.26 17.35 17.17
CA TRP A 61 25.62 18.13 15.99
C TRP A 61 27.13 18.42 15.97
N PRO A 62 27.84 18.22 14.84
CA PRO A 62 27.32 17.71 13.56
C PRO A 62 26.92 16.23 13.62
N LEU A 63 25.81 15.88 12.96
CA LEU A 63 25.37 14.48 12.86
C LEU A 63 26.07 13.80 11.69
N GLU A 64 26.71 12.67 11.96
CA GLU A 64 27.30 11.81 10.92
C GLU A 64 26.21 11.32 9.95
N GLN A 65 26.49 11.38 8.63
CA GLN A 65 25.53 10.97 7.60
C GLN A 65 25.05 9.53 7.77
N LYS A 66 25.94 8.60 8.13
CA LYS A 66 25.55 7.20 8.38
C LYS A 66 24.54 7.10 9.51
N ARG A 67 24.79 7.78 10.64
CA ARG A 67 23.88 7.79 11.80
C ARG A 67 22.52 8.39 11.45
N PHE A 68 22.49 9.44 10.61
CA PHE A 68 21.24 9.99 10.08
C PHE A 68 20.50 8.97 9.20
N GLY A 69 21.22 8.29 8.31
CA GLY A 69 20.69 7.23 7.45
C GLY A 69 20.09 6.07 8.23
N ASP A 70 20.82 5.54 9.21
CA ASP A 70 20.35 4.45 10.09
C ASP A 70 19.05 4.86 10.83
N TRP A 71 18.94 6.13 11.26
CA TRP A 71 17.71 6.63 11.88
C TRP A 71 16.57 6.80 10.86
N LEU A 72 16.85 7.31 9.66
CA LEU A 72 15.85 7.61 8.62
C LEU A 72 15.27 6.35 7.97
N ASN A 73 16.13 5.36 7.72
CA ASN A 73 15.85 4.21 6.87
C ASN A 73 15.47 2.95 7.66
N THR A 74 15.12 3.08 8.94
CA THR A 74 14.45 2.01 9.71
C THR A 74 12.94 2.09 9.47
N GLN A 75 12.50 1.99 8.21
CA GLN A 75 11.07 2.03 7.85
C GLN A 75 10.47 0.64 7.71
N ALA A 76 9.15 0.59 7.55
CA ALA A 76 8.42 -0.65 7.35
C ALA A 76 7.27 -0.42 6.38
N TRP A 77 7.07 -1.40 5.51
CA TRP A 77 6.11 -1.37 4.42
C TRP A 77 5.47 -2.75 4.22
N LEU A 78 4.30 -2.76 3.62
CA LEU A 78 3.62 -3.97 3.17
C LEU A 78 3.18 -3.73 1.72
N TYR A 79 3.74 -4.51 0.80
CA TYR A 79 3.44 -4.36 -0.62
C TYR A 79 2.63 -5.54 -1.14
N THR A 80 1.76 -5.30 -2.10
CA THR A 80 1.20 -6.39 -2.90
C THR A 80 2.33 -7.09 -3.65
N VAL A 81 2.26 -8.42 -3.75
CA VAL A 81 3.15 -9.21 -4.62
C VAL A 81 2.80 -8.95 -6.08
N LYS A 82 1.51 -8.81 -6.37
CA LYS A 82 0.99 -8.46 -7.69
C LYS A 82 1.13 -6.96 -7.96
N GLU A 83 1.47 -6.63 -9.21
CA GLU A 83 1.36 -5.27 -9.75
C GLU A 83 0.00 -5.04 -10.41
N PHE A 84 -0.45 -3.79 -10.36
CA PHE A 84 -1.72 -3.34 -10.92
C PHE A 84 -1.46 -2.11 -11.79
N ASP A 85 -2.16 -2.05 -12.93
CA ASP A 85 -2.02 -0.96 -13.89
C ASP A 85 -3.05 0.14 -13.60
N GLU A 86 -4.19 0.10 -14.28
CA GLU A 86 -5.34 0.96 -14.03
C GLU A 86 -6.26 0.32 -12.98
N PHE A 87 -6.57 1.06 -11.92
CA PHE A 87 -7.42 0.59 -10.84
C PHE A 87 -8.08 1.76 -10.12
N ASP A 88 -9.24 1.49 -9.54
CA ASP A 88 -9.79 2.28 -8.44
C ASP A 88 -9.45 1.56 -7.13
N LEU A 89 -8.99 2.31 -6.13
CA LEU A 89 -8.65 1.80 -4.80
C LEU A 89 -9.53 2.47 -3.76
N GLU A 90 -10.24 1.64 -3.00
CA GLU A 90 -10.97 2.05 -1.80
C GLU A 90 -10.35 1.33 -0.60
N LEU A 91 -10.13 2.09 0.48
CA LEU A 91 -9.71 1.55 1.76
C LEU A 91 -10.18 2.43 2.91
N GLU A 92 -10.37 1.80 4.07
CA GLU A 92 -10.50 2.47 5.34
C GLU A 92 -9.20 2.27 6.13
N TYR A 93 -8.75 3.33 6.82
CA TYR A 93 -7.56 3.26 7.65
C TYR A 93 -7.74 4.07 8.93
N TRP A 94 -7.00 3.68 9.95
CA TRP A 94 -6.91 4.42 11.21
C TRP A 94 -5.46 4.44 11.68
N VAL A 95 -5.03 5.60 12.19
CA VAL A 95 -3.69 5.79 12.74
C VAL A 95 -3.83 6.29 14.17
N ARG A 96 -3.06 5.70 15.09
CA ARG A 96 -3.05 6.08 16.50
C ARG A 96 -2.30 7.39 16.70
N GLY A 97 -2.97 8.44 17.21
CA GLY A 97 -2.33 9.65 17.73
C GLY A 97 -1.29 10.26 16.79
N GLU A 98 -0.06 10.45 17.27
CA GLU A 98 1.09 10.96 16.50
C GLU A 98 1.67 9.98 15.47
N GLY A 99 0.97 8.89 15.18
CA GLY A 99 1.38 7.91 14.19
C GLY A 99 1.48 8.53 12.80
N ASN A 100 2.40 8.00 11.99
CA ASN A 100 2.61 8.40 10.61
C ASN A 100 2.60 7.13 9.74
N SER A 101 1.76 7.13 8.71
CA SER A 101 1.64 6.06 7.73
C SER A 101 1.18 6.65 6.40
N GLY A 102 1.07 5.81 5.37
CA GLY A 102 0.60 6.23 4.05
C GLY A 102 0.43 5.06 3.10
N VAL A 103 -0.28 5.32 2.01
CA VAL A 103 -0.44 4.38 0.89
C VAL A 103 0.51 4.81 -0.22
N SER A 104 1.38 3.90 -0.64
CA SER A 104 2.25 4.10 -1.79
C SER A 104 1.63 3.45 -3.02
N ILE A 105 1.59 4.19 -4.14
CA ILE A 105 1.01 3.73 -5.40
C ILE A 105 2.10 3.79 -6.46
N ARG A 106 2.23 2.71 -7.25
CA ARG A 106 3.20 2.59 -8.37
C ARG A 106 4.67 2.77 -7.93
N ASP A 107 4.99 2.45 -6.68
CA ASP A 107 6.36 2.42 -6.21
C ASP A 107 7.07 1.12 -6.63
N THR A 108 7.76 1.20 -7.75
CA THR A 108 8.57 0.10 -8.30
C THR A 108 9.86 -0.13 -7.53
N SER A 109 10.29 0.81 -6.68
CA SER A 109 11.49 0.64 -5.84
C SER A 109 11.23 -0.28 -4.65
N ARG A 110 9.96 -0.49 -4.28
CA ARG A 110 9.50 -1.31 -3.14
C ARG A 110 10.31 -1.01 -1.88
N ALA A 111 10.46 0.29 -1.62
CA ALA A 111 11.18 0.89 -0.50
C ALA A 111 12.68 0.48 -0.37
N ALA A 112 13.33 0.02 -1.45
CA ALA A 112 14.72 -0.45 -1.41
C ALA A 112 15.73 0.57 -0.84
N HIS A 113 15.44 1.87 -0.91
CA HIS A 113 16.30 2.93 -0.35
C HIS A 113 15.80 3.50 0.98
N ALA A 114 14.59 3.12 1.41
CA ALA A 114 13.99 3.57 2.66
C ALA A 114 14.07 2.51 3.77
N ILE A 115 14.57 1.32 3.45
CA ILE A 115 14.76 0.21 4.37
C ILE A 115 16.24 -0.15 4.36
N THR A 116 16.91 -0.02 5.50
CA THR A 116 18.27 -0.56 5.69
C THR A 116 18.13 -1.97 6.25
N THR A 117 18.68 -2.95 5.51
CA THR A 117 18.85 -4.34 5.97
C THR A 117 20.11 -4.49 6.81
#